data_AF-A0A351UUP0-F1
#
_entry.id   AF-A0A351UUP0-F1
#
_cell.length_a   1.000
_cell.length_b   1.000
_cell.length_c   1.000
_cell.angle_alpha   90.00
_cell.angle_beta   90.00
_cell.angle_gamma   90.00
#
_symmetry.space_group_name_H-M   'P 1'
#
loop_
_entity.id
_entity.type
_entity.pdbx_description
1 polymer ?
#
loop_
_entity_poly.entity_id
_entity_poly.type
_entity_poly.pdbx_seq_one_letter_code
_entity_poly.pdbx_strand_id
1 'polypeptide(L)' 'LGNLVNRTVSMTNKYFGGVVTDKGVVEEVDADLKAVTEAAEGKVDAKMDKLRVADAITEIFNLFKRCNKYI' A
#
# COMPACT_ATOMS: atom_id res chain seq x y z
N LEU A 1 -10.24 -2.24 2.87
CA LEU A 1 -9.28 -3.30 2.47
C LEU A 1 -9.76 -4.09 1.26
N GLY A 2 -10.87 -4.83 1.38
CA GLY A 2 -11.33 -5.77 0.33
C GLY A 2 -11.54 -5.14 -1.05
N ASN A 3 -12.12 -3.94 -1.14
CA ASN A 3 -12.33 -3.28 -2.44
C ASN A 3 -11.01 -2.97 -3.18
N LEU A 4 -9.98 -2.52 -2.47
CA LEU A 4 -8.68 -2.23 -3.07
C LEU A 4 -8.06 -3.49 -3.67
N VAL A 5 -7.96 -4.55 -2.85
CA VAL A 5 -7.38 -5.84 -3.25
C VAL A 5 -8.15 -6.45 -4.42
N ASN A 6 -9.49 -6.41 -4.36
CA ASN A 6 -10.31 -6.95 -5.44
C ASN A 6 -10.07 -6.21 -6.76
N ARG A 7 -10.01 -4.87 -6.74
CA ARG A 7 -9.76 -4.06 -7.94
C ARG A 7 -8.39 -4.37 -8.54
N THR A 8 -7.32 -4.36 -7.75
CA THR A 8 -5.95 -4.57 -8.27
C THR A 8 -5.74 -5.99 -8.79
N VAL A 9 -6.22 -7.01 -8.08
CA VAL A 9 -6.10 -8.42 -8.50
C VAL A 9 -6.95 -8.69 -9.74
N SER A 10 -8.19 -8.20 -9.79
CA SER A 10 -9.07 -8.39 -10.95
C SER A 10 -8.50 -7.74 -12.21
N MET A 11 -7.95 -6.53 -12.10
CA MET A 11 -7.28 -5.86 -13.22
C MET A 11 -6.05 -6.63 -13.69
N THR A 12 -5.25 -7.14 -12.74
CA THR A 12 -4.05 -7.94 -13.05
C THR A 12 -4.40 -9.23 -13.78
N ASN A 13 -5.43 -9.94 -13.32
CA ASN A 13 -5.90 -11.16 -13.97
C ASN A 13 -6.46 -10.87 -15.37
N LYS A 14 -7.26 -9.80 -15.51
CA LYS A 14 -7.94 -9.48 -16.77
C LYS A 14 -6.96 -9.03 -17.87
N TYR A 15 -5.98 -8.19 -17.55
CA TYR A 15 -5.14 -7.54 -18.55
C TYR A 15 -3.71 -8.08 -18.62
N PHE A 16 -3.22 -8.73 -17.56
CA PHE A 16 -1.83 -9.18 -17.45
C PHE A 16 -1.71 -10.68 -17.15
N GLY A 17 -2.80 -11.45 -17.32
CA GLY A 17 -2.79 -12.90 -17.12
C GLY A 17 -2.47 -13.34 -15.70
N GLY A 18 -2.67 -12.45 -14.71
CA GLY A 18 -2.32 -12.71 -13.31
C GLY A 18 -0.83 -12.59 -12.99
N VAL A 19 -0.01 -12.12 -13.93
CA VAL A 19 1.43 -11.94 -13.73
C VAL A 19 1.74 -10.48 -13.44
N VAL A 20 2.44 -10.24 -12.33
CA VAL A 20 2.97 -8.90 -12.00
C VAL A 20 4.30 -8.73 -12.74
N THR A 21 4.44 -7.62 -13.47
CA THR A 21 5.67 -7.28 -14.20
C THR A 21 6.02 -5.83 -13.98
N ASP A 22 7.31 -5.54 -13.77
CA ASP A 22 7.82 -4.18 -13.85
C ASP A 22 7.84 -3.74 -15.34
N LYS A 23 7.23 -2.60 -15.63
CA LYS A 23 7.19 -1.99 -16.97
C LYS A 23 8.17 -0.83 -17.11
N GLY A 24 8.93 -0.49 -16.06
CA GLY A 24 9.87 0.63 -16.07
C GLY A 24 9.22 2.01 -16.17
N VAL A 25 7.89 2.10 -15.98
CA VAL A 25 7.16 3.37 -15.95
C VAL A 25 7.26 3.93 -14.54
N VAL A 26 7.63 5.20 -14.43
CA VAL A 26 7.74 5.92 -13.16
C VAL A 26 7.13 7.31 -13.32
N GLU A 27 6.17 7.63 -12.47
CA GLU A 27 5.57 8.94 -12.30
C GLU A 27 5.92 9.52 -10.92
N GLU A 28 5.84 10.84 -10.78
CA GLU A 28 6.14 11.51 -9.50
C GLU A 28 5.24 11.01 -8.35
N VAL A 29 4.00 10.67 -8.67
CA VAL A 29 3.04 10.11 -7.71
C VAL A 29 3.44 8.72 -7.18
N ASP A 30 4.25 7.97 -7.94
CA ASP A 30 4.78 6.66 -7.52
C ASP A 30 5.83 6.82 -6.41
N ALA A 31 6.66 7.86 -6.52
CA ALA A 31 7.69 8.13 -5.53
C ALA A 31 7.07 8.45 -4.17
N ASP A 32 5.99 9.23 -4.15
CA ASP A 32 5.26 9.51 -2.90
C ASP A 32 4.62 8.24 -2.31
N LEU A 33 4.00 7.38 -3.13
CA LEU A 33 3.45 6.11 -2.62
C LEU A 33 4.53 5.18 -2.07
N LYS A 34 5.68 5.07 -2.76
CA LYS A 34 6.84 4.28 -2.29
C LYS A 34 7.34 4.80 -0.95
N ALA A 35 7.56 6.10 -0.81
CA ALA A 35 8.03 6.71 0.44
C ALA A 35 7.06 6.44 1.61
N VAL A 36 5.74 6.54 1.37
CA VAL A 36 4.74 6.22 2.39
C VAL A 36 4.75 4.75 2.77
N THR A 37 4.96 3.85 1.80
CA THR A 37 5.00 2.40 2.01
C THR A 37 6.25 1.98 2.80
N GLU A 38 7.43 2.47 2.41
CA GLU A 38 8.70 2.19 3.09
C GLU A 38 8.71 2.72 4.52
N ALA A 39 8.09 3.88 4.78
CA ALA A 39 8.00 4.45 6.12
C ALA A 39 6.95 3.77 7.02
N ALA A 40 6.04 2.95 6.48
CA ALA A 40 4.93 2.40 7.24
C ALA A 40 5.39 1.38 8.29
N GLU A 41 6.33 0.50 7.94
CA GLU A 41 6.87 -0.54 8.84
C GLU A 41 7.43 0.09 10.13
N GLY A 42 8.38 1.02 10.01
CA GLY A 42 8.99 1.66 11.17
C GLY A 42 8.00 2.44 12.05
N LYS A 43 6.93 3.01 11.45
CA LYS A 43 5.86 3.67 12.22
C LYS A 43 5.02 2.67 13.00
N VAL A 44 4.71 1.52 12.40
CA VAL A 44 3.96 0.43 13.04
C VAL A 44 4.78 -0.13 14.19
N ASP A 45 6.05 -0.47 13.95
CA ASP A 45 6.96 -1.04 14.96
C ASP A 45 7.12 -0.11 16.16
N ALA A 46 7.39 1.17 15.93
CA ALA A 46 7.54 2.15 17.02
C ALA A 46 6.27 2.32 17.88
N LYS A 47 5.09 2.04 17.33
CA LYS A 47 3.81 2.04 18.08
C LYS A 47 3.62 0.70 18.80
N MET A 48 3.97 -0.41 18.17
CA MET A 48 3.90 -1.75 18.76
C MET A 48 4.85 -1.91 19.96
N ASP A 49 6.08 -1.38 19.88
CA ASP A 49 7.05 -1.34 20.99
C ASP A 49 6.50 -0.62 22.23
N LYS A 50 5.62 0.37 22.00
CA LYS A 50 4.96 1.14 23.06
C LYS A 50 3.60 0.55 23.48
N LEU A 51 3.29 -0.67 23.02
CA LEU A 51 2.01 -1.36 23.24
C LEU A 51 0.79 -0.56 22.73
N ARG A 52 0.99 0.36 21.78
CA ARG A 52 -0.05 1.20 21.18
C ARG A 52 -0.66 0.53 19.94
N VAL A 53 -1.28 -0.63 20.14
CA VAL A 53 -1.78 -1.48 19.04
C VAL A 53 -2.81 -0.76 18.16
N ALA A 54 -3.75 -0.01 18.75
CA ALA A 54 -4.76 0.72 17.99
C ALA A 54 -4.16 1.79 17.06
N ASP A 55 -3.09 2.46 17.51
CA ASP A 55 -2.37 3.43 16.70
C ASP A 55 -1.56 2.76 15.59
N ALA A 56 -0.95 1.60 15.87
CA ALA A 56 -0.25 0.81 14.86
C ALA A 56 -1.20 0.39 13.72
N ILE A 57 -2.39 -0.10 14.07
CA ILE A 57 -3.46 -0.42 13.10
C ILE A 57 -3.86 0.83 12.31
N THR A 58 -3.92 2.00 12.96
CA THR A 58 -4.23 3.27 12.27
C THR A 58 -3.20 3.62 11.20
N GLU A 59 -1.90 3.40 11.46
CA GLU A 59 -0.84 3.61 10.45
C GLU A 59 -1.03 2.68 9.24
N ILE A 60 -1.37 1.41 9.48
CA ILE A 60 -1.68 0.44 8.41
C ILE A 60 -2.87 0.93 7.57
N PHE A 61 -3.94 1.44 8.20
CA PHE A 61 -5.08 2.00 7.47
C PHE A 61 -4.76 3.28 6.70
N ASN A 62 -3.80 4.09 7.19
CA ASN A 62 -3.33 5.26 6.45
C ASN A 62 -2.62 4.86 5.16
N LEU A 63 -1.78 3.81 5.19
CA LEU A 63 -1.20 3.23 3.98
C LEU A 63 -2.28 2.78 3.00
N PHE A 64 -3.31 2.05 3.47
CA PHE A 64 -4.41 1.63 2.61
C PHE A 64 -5.18 2.79 1.98
N LYS A 65 -5.38 3.90 2.69
CA LYS A 65 -5.98 5.12 2.12
C LYS A 65 -5.10 5.70 1.02
N ARG A 66 -3.78 5.72 1.21
CA ARG A 66 -2.83 6.20 0.19
C ARG A 66 -2.84 5.34 -1.06
N CYS A 67 -2.86 4.01 -0.92
CA CYS A 67 -3.02 3.07 -2.02
C CYS A 67 -4.35 3.27 -2.77
N ASN A 68 -5.47 3.51 -2.06
CA ASN A 68 -6.76 3.78 -2.71
C ASN A 68 -6.79 5.12 -3.45
N LYS A 69 -6.02 6.12 -3.03
CA LYS A 69 -5.89 7.41 -3.73
C LYS A 69 -5.01 7.31 -4.97
N TYR A 70 -4.07 6.36 -4.98
CA TYR A 70 -3.13 6.14 -6.08
C TYR A 70 -3.79 5.48 -7.29
N ILE A 71 -4.68 4.51 -7.06
CA ILE A 71 -5.45 3.82 -8.10
C ILE A 71 -6.77 4.48 -8.43
#